data_AF-A0A135VGH0-F1
#
_entry.id   AF-A0A135VGH0-F1
#
_cell.length_a   1.000
_cell.length_b   1.000
_cell.length_c   1.000
_cell.angle_alpha   90.00
_cell.angle_beta   90.00
_cell.angle_gamma   90.00
#
_symmetry.space_group_name_H-M   'P 1'
#
loop_
_entity.id
_entity.type
_entity.pdbx_description
1 polymer ?
#
loop_
_entity_poly.entity_id
_entity_poly.type
_entity_poly.pdbx_seq_one_letter_code
_entity_poly.pdbx_strand_id
1 'polypeptide(L)'
;MIGMGDVLSVRMDKELEKRLTFLMEKRKIVDKSSYVRQLIDRSLSADLLDYLSEEVEARRLSIWKAASIAEIPLRAMMRELAERKVTMYDEQTLTEDLTFVEGI
;
A
#
# COMPACT_ATOMS: atom_id res chain seq x y z
N MET A 1 -7.05 -14.79 21.37
CA MET A 1 -5.91 -13.90 21.68
C MET A 1 -6.30 -12.49 21.30
N ILE A 2 -6.38 -11.57 22.26
CA ILE A 2 -6.54 -10.15 21.96
C ILE A 2 -5.11 -9.63 21.76
N GLY A 3 -4.71 -9.40 20.51
CA GLY A 3 -3.37 -8.87 20.22
C GLY A 3 -3.20 -7.51 20.88
N MET A 4 -2.21 -7.37 21.75
CA MET A 4 -1.76 -6.06 22.23
C MET A 4 -1.25 -5.29 21.01
N GLY A 5 -1.94 -4.23 20.62
CA GLY A 5 -1.45 -3.33 19.58
C GLY A 5 -0.26 -2.52 20.09
N ASP A 6 0.73 -2.28 19.22
CA ASP A 6 1.85 -1.40 19.53
C ASP A 6 1.39 0.07 19.61
N VAL A 7 2.00 0.84 20.52
CA VAL A 7 1.66 2.24 20.75
C VAL A 7 2.65 3.14 20.02
N LEU A 8 2.14 3.93 19.07
CA LEU A 8 2.89 5.00 18.42
C LEU A 8 2.62 6.34 19.11
N SER A 9 3.66 6.97 19.67
CA SER A 9 3.58 8.32 20.24
C SER A 9 4.38 9.31 19.40
N VAL A 10 3.70 10.28 18.82
CA VAL A 10 4.30 11.30 17.94
C VAL A 10 3.92 12.71 18.40
N ARG A 11 4.82 13.67 18.19
CA ARG A 11 4.50 15.09 18.37
C ARG A 11 3.93 15.65 17.08
N MET A 12 2.73 16.20 17.15
CA MET A 12 2.09 16.89 16.04
C MET A 12 2.28 18.39 16.17
N ASP A 13 2.60 19.07 15.08
CA ASP A 13 2.56 20.52 15.04
C ASP A 13 1.10 21.04 15.08
N LYS A 14 0.96 22.34 15.34
CA LYS A 14 -0.37 22.98 15.46
C LYS A 14 -1.17 22.96 14.16
N GLU A 15 -0.50 22.97 13.01
CA GLU A 15 -1.17 23.03 11.71
C GLU A 15 -1.76 21.66 11.34
N LEU A 16 -0.99 20.59 11.56
CA LEU A 16 -1.45 19.22 11.38
C LEU A 16 -2.61 18.88 12.33
N GLU A 17 -2.50 19.29 13.60
CA GLU A 17 -3.58 19.10 14.57
C GLU A 17 -4.86 19.83 14.14
N LYS A 18 -4.72 21.08 13.65
CA LYS A 18 -5.86 21.87 13.17
C LYS A 18 -6.57 21.19 11.99
N ARG A 19 -5.81 20.68 11.03
CA ARG A 19 -6.37 19.95 9.87
C ARG A 19 -7.08 18.66 10.29
N LEU A 20 -6.47 17.91 11.21
CA LEU A 20 -7.05 16.68 11.74
C LEU A 20 -8.38 16.95 12.45
N THR A 21 -8.41 17.90 13.38
CA THR A 21 -9.62 18.28 14.13
C THR A 21 -10.72 18.78 13.20
N PHE A 22 -10.39 19.62 12.23
CA PHE A 22 -11.37 20.08 11.23
C PHE A 22 -12.01 18.90 10.48
N LEU A 23 -11.22 17.92 10.03
CA LEU A 23 -11.76 16.75 9.34
C LEU A 23 -12.60 15.87 10.27
N MET A 24 -12.18 15.70 11.53
CA MET A 24 -12.93 14.94 12.51
C MET A 24 -14.32 15.55 12.76
N GLU A 25 -14.40 16.87 12.94
CA GLU A 25 -15.65 17.59 13.11
C GLU A 25 -16.57 17.43 11.89
N LYS A 26 -16.06 17.65 10.68
CA LYS A 26 -16.86 17.58 9.44
C LYS A 26 -17.36 16.18 9.15
N ARG A 27 -16.59 15.15 9.52
CA ARG A 27 -16.95 13.74 9.31
C ARG A 27 -17.61 13.10 10.53
N LYS A 28 -17.89 13.87 11.60
CA LYS A 28 -18.48 13.41 12.86
C LYS A 28 -17.70 12.24 13.50
N ILE A 29 -16.38 12.31 13.44
CA ILE A 29 -15.47 11.30 13.97
C ILE A 29 -15.15 11.65 15.42
N VAL A 30 -15.41 10.70 16.32
CA VAL A 30 -15.24 10.91 17.76
C VAL A 30 -13.87 10.45 18.24
N ASP A 31 -13.37 9.31 17.76
CA ASP A 31 -12.10 8.75 18.21
C ASP A 31 -10.93 9.16 17.30
N LYS A 32 -10.06 10.03 17.83
CA LYS A 32 -8.85 10.50 17.16
C LYS A 32 -7.91 9.34 16.83
N SER A 33 -7.73 8.40 17.76
CA SER A 33 -6.76 7.32 17.61
C SER A 33 -7.15 6.34 16.50
N SER A 34 -8.43 5.94 16.45
CA SER A 34 -8.93 5.13 15.33
C SER A 34 -8.83 5.84 14.01
N TYR A 35 -9.13 7.14 13.97
CA TYR A 35 -9.07 7.89 12.72
C TYR A 35 -7.64 8.06 12.20
N VAL A 36 -6.70 8.38 13.09
CA VAL A 36 -5.27 8.47 12.74
C VAL A 36 -4.78 7.12 12.23
N ARG A 37 -5.13 6.00 12.87
CA ARG A 37 -4.79 4.65 12.38
C ARG A 37 -5.34 4.39 10.98
N GLN A 38 -6.59 4.76 10.70
CA GLN A 38 -7.18 4.62 9.35
C GLN A 38 -6.54 5.52 8.28
N LEU A 39 -6.01 6.68 8.69
CA LEU A 39 -5.26 7.56 7.78
C LEU A 39 -3.87 6.99 7.49
N ILE A 40 -3.18 6.50 8.52
CA ILE A 40 -1.88 5.84 8.40
C ILE A 40 -2.00 4.60 7.52
N ASP A 41 -2.96 3.72 7.79
CA ASP A 41 -3.20 2.49 7.03
C ASP A 41 -3.37 2.78 5.53
N ARG A 42 -4.30 3.68 5.17
CA ARG A 42 -4.50 4.10 3.78
C ARG A 42 -3.25 4.70 3.14
N SER A 43 -2.53 5.54 3.88
CA SER A 43 -1.32 6.18 3.35
C SER A 43 -0.20 5.16 3.14
N LEU A 44 -0.02 4.22 4.07
CA LEU A 44 0.98 3.16 3.98
C LEU A 44 0.66 2.18 2.87
N SER A 45 -0.60 1.78 2.69
CA SER A 45 -0.99 0.92 1.58
C SER A 45 -0.70 1.58 0.22
N ALA A 46 -0.98 2.88 0.08
CA ALA A 46 -0.68 3.60 -1.15
C ALA A 46 0.84 3.68 -1.41
N ASP A 47 1.62 4.06 -0.39
CA ASP A 47 3.08 4.15 -0.46
C ASP A 47 3.74 2.80 -0.78
N LEU A 48 3.23 1.71 -0.19
CA LEU A 48 3.67 0.35 -0.50
C LEU A 48 3.41 -0.01 -1.97
N LEU A 49 2.23 0.32 -2.50
CA LEU A 49 1.90 0.06 -3.90
C LEU A 49 2.75 0.90 -4.86
N ASP A 50 3.06 2.14 -4.50
CA ASP A 50 3.95 3.01 -5.27
C ASP A 50 5.35 2.37 -5.33
N TYR A 51 5.93 2.03 -4.18
CA TYR A 51 7.24 1.36 -4.11
C TYR A 51 7.27 0.05 -4.90
N LEU A 52 6.29 -0.83 -4.72
CA LEU A 52 6.23 -2.09 -5.45
C LEU A 52 6.09 -1.91 -6.95
N SER A 53 5.40 -0.85 -7.39
CA SER A 53 5.28 -0.52 -8.82
C SER A 53 6.63 -0.08 -9.40
N GLU A 54 7.41 0.70 -8.66
CA GLU A 54 8.77 1.09 -9.06
C GLU A 54 9.72 -0.11 -9.15
N GLU A 55 9.61 -1.06 -8.21
CA GLU A 55 10.40 -2.30 -8.24
C GLU A 55 10.04 -3.20 -9.44
N VAL A 56 8.75 -3.26 -9.80
CA VAL A 56 8.28 -3.97 -11.01
C VAL A 56 8.80 -3.28 -12.27
N GLU A 57 8.67 -1.95 -12.36
CA GLU A 57 9.17 -1.18 -13.52
C GLU A 57 10.67 -1.36 -13.71
N ALA A 58 11.42 -1.41 -12.61
CA ALA A 58 12.86 -1.65 -12.62
C ALA A 58 13.24 -3.12 -12.84
N ARG A 59 12.27 -4.02 -13.09
CA ARG A 59 12.46 -5.47 -13.27
C ARG A 59 13.20 -6.15 -12.11
N ARG A 60 12.99 -5.65 -10.89
CA ARG A 60 13.52 -6.26 -9.66
C ARG A 60 12.52 -7.22 -9.01
N LEU A 61 11.23 -7.03 -9.29
CA LEU A 61 10.14 -7.89 -8.83
C LEU A 61 9.20 -8.22 -9.98
N SER A 62 8.68 -9.44 -9.98
CA SER A 62 7.57 -9.81 -10.86
C SER A 62 6.25 -9.22 -10.34
N ILE A 63 5.26 -9.06 -11.23
CA ILE A 63 3.93 -8.54 -10.86
C ILE A 63 3.28 -9.44 -9.81
N TRP A 64 3.44 -10.76 -9.96
CA TRP A 64 2.89 -11.73 -9.03
C TRP A 64 3.54 -11.63 -7.65
N LYS A 65 4.86 -11.44 -7.60
CA LYS A 65 5.56 -11.25 -6.34
C LYS A 65 5.14 -9.97 -5.63
N ALA A 66 5.00 -8.87 -6.37
CA ALA A 66 4.48 -7.61 -5.86
C ALA A 66 3.05 -7.75 -5.31
N ALA A 67 2.16 -8.43 -6.04
CA ALA A 67 0.80 -8.70 -5.60
C ALA A 67 0.76 -9.51 -4.29
N SER A 68 1.65 -10.50 -4.16
CA SER A 68 1.78 -11.30 -2.94
C SER A 68 2.27 -10.48 -1.74
N ILE A 69 3.19 -9.53 -1.93
CA ILE A 69 3.71 -8.66 -0.85
C ILE A 69 2.63 -7.68 -0.40
N ALA A 70 1.89 -7.10 -1.35
CA ALA A 70 0.78 -6.20 -1.06
C ALA A 70 -0.49 -6.90 -0.56
N GLU A 71 -0.49 -8.24 -0.48
CA GLU A 71 -1.65 -9.06 -0.10
C GLU A 71 -2.91 -8.76 -0.94
N ILE A 72 -2.74 -8.40 -2.21
CA ILE A 72 -3.84 -8.14 -3.15
C ILE A 72 -3.88 -9.18 -4.27
N PRO A 73 -5.05 -9.43 -4.89
CA PRO A 73 -5.13 -10.29 -6.06
C PRO A 73 -4.26 -9.75 -7.20
N LEU A 74 -3.65 -10.64 -8.00
CA LEU A 74 -2.85 -10.26 -9.17
C LEU A 74 -3.56 -9.23 -10.07
N ARG A 75 -4.85 -9.44 -10.34
CA ARG A 75 -5.67 -8.51 -11.13
C ARG A 75 -5.72 -7.11 -10.54
N ALA A 76 -5.73 -6.99 -9.21
CA ALA A 76 -5.69 -5.70 -8.54
C ALA A 76 -4.33 -5.04 -8.75
N MET A 77 -3.22 -5.76 -8.54
CA MET A 77 -1.88 -5.24 -8.79
C MET A 77 -1.69 -4.77 -10.25
N MET A 78 -2.19 -5.54 -11.22
CA MET A 78 -2.14 -5.13 -12.63
C MET A 78 -2.89 -3.81 -12.90
N ARG A 79 -4.00 -3.54 -12.20
CA ARG A 79 -4.69 -2.24 -12.31
C ARG A 79 -3.86 -1.12 -11.70
N GLU A 80 -3.25 -1.35 -10.53
CA GLU A 80 -2.37 -0.37 -9.88
C GLU A 80 -1.20 0.03 -10.79
N LEU A 81 -0.59 -0.95 -11.48
CA LEU A 81 0.46 -0.72 -12.47
C LEU A 81 -0.04 0.06 -13.69
N ALA A 82 -1.24 -0.30 -14.19
CA ALA A 82 -1.86 0.39 -15.31
C ALA A 82 -2.14 1.88 -15.00
N GLU A 83 -2.68 2.16 -13.81
CA GLU A 83 -2.96 3.52 -13.34
C GLU A 83 -1.68 4.35 -13.20
N ARG A 84 -0.58 3.71 -12.80
CA ARG A 84 0.76 4.30 -12.70
C ARG A 84 1.53 4.33 -14.03
N LYS A 85 0.94 3.83 -15.12
CA LYS A 85 1.53 3.76 -16.47
C LYS A 85 2.81 2.92 -16.55
N VAL A 86 2.97 1.95 -15.66
CA VAL A 86 4.06 0.98 -15.71
C VAL A 86 3.82 0.00 -16.86
N THR A 87 4.85 -0.28 -17.66
CA THR A 87 4.75 -1.25 -18.76
C THR A 87 4.62 -2.65 -18.17
N MET A 88 3.49 -3.31 -18.42
CA MET A 88 3.12 -4.51 -17.65
C MET A 88 3.83 -5.79 -18.08
N TYR A 89 4.13 -5.99 -19.36
CA TYR A 89 4.70 -7.27 -19.80
C TYR A 89 5.70 -7.10 -20.93
N ASP A 90 6.88 -7.70 -20.71
CA ASP A 90 7.77 -8.19 -21.75
C ASP A 90 7.97 -9.71 -21.59
N GLU A 91 8.66 -10.32 -22.55
CA GLU A 91 8.88 -11.78 -22.61
C GLU A 91 9.63 -12.33 -21.38
N GLN A 92 10.47 -11.48 -20.77
CA GLN A 92 11.24 -11.83 -19.58
C GLN A 92 10.35 -11.87 -18.33
N THR A 93 9.46 -10.89 -18.15
CA THR A 93 8.51 -10.85 -17.02
C THR A 93 7.54 -12.05 -17.05
N LEU A 94 7.10 -12.46 -18.24
CA LEU A 94 6.24 -13.63 -18.39
C LEU A 94 6.95 -14.92 -17.96
N THR A 95 8.23 -15.05 -18.28
CA THR A 95 9.03 -16.23 -17.94
C THR A 95 9.23 -16.34 -16.42
N GLU A 96 9.48 -15.22 -15.74
CA GLU A 96 9.64 -15.15 -14.28
C GLU A 96 8.35 -15.50 -13.53
N ASP A 97 7.18 -15.08 -14.04
CA ASP A 97 5.91 -15.45 -13.43
C ASP A 97 5.60 -16.94 -13.62
N LEU A 98 5.97 -17.54 -14.76
CA LEU A 98 5.81 -18.98 -15.00
C LEU A 98 6.67 -19.81 -14.05
N THR A 99 7.95 -19.46 -13.88
CA THR A 99 8.84 -20.19 -12.95
C THR A 99 8.38 -20.07 -11.50
N PHE A 100 7.89 -18.89 -11.09
CA PHE A 100 7.35 -18.69 -9.76
C PHE A 100 6.15 -19.61 -9.46
N VAL A 101 5.23 -19.76 -10.41
CA VAL A 101 4.05 -20.64 -10.27
C VAL A 101 4.44 -22.11 -10.26
N GLU A 102 5.42 -22.51 -11.08
CA GLU A 102 5.91 -23.88 -11.16
C GLU A 102 6.75 -24.30 -9.94
N GLY A 103 7.22 -23.35 -9.13
CA GLY A 103 7.97 -23.61 -7.90
C GLY A 103 9.36 -24.19 -8.15
N ILE A 104 9.95 -23.90 -9.31
CA ILE A 104 11.32 -24.31 -9.71
C ILE A 104 12.31 -23.18 -9.41
#